data_AF-A0A6I1X5H6-F1
#
_entry.id   AF-A0A6I1X5H6-F1
#
_cell.length_a   1.000
_cell.length_b   1.000
_cell.length_c   1.000
_cell.angle_alpha   90.00
_cell.angle_beta   90.00
_cell.angle_gamma   90.00
#
_symmetry.space_group_name_H-M   'P 1'
#
loop_
_entity.id
_entity.type
_entity.pdbx_description
1 polymer ?
#
loop_
_entity_poly.entity_id
_entity_poly.type
_entity_poly.pdbx_seq_one_letter_code
_entity_poly.pdbx_strand_id
1 'polypeptide(L)'
;NAYDIRAIAKTLMQVAQGSTCELPAYIAEPVSDMDLSVLVAEDNPVNREILKEQLEALGVRVTLAQDGEEALLRWKEASFDLVITDVN
;
A
#
# COMPACT_ATOMS: atom_id res chain seq x y z
N ASN A 1 1.89 -0.35 8.85
CA ASN A 1 2.13 -0.19 7.40
C ASN A 1 2.61 1.24 7.19
N ALA A 2 3.91 1.47 7.29
CA ALA A 2 4.84 1.61 6.16
C ALA A 2 4.91 3.00 5.50
N TYR A 3 4.44 4.05 6.17
CA TYR A 3 5.04 5.39 6.06
C TYR A 3 5.80 5.74 7.33
N ASP A 4 6.65 4.81 7.79
CA ASP A 4 7.41 5.03 9.00
C ASP A 4 8.50 6.06 8.72
N ILE A 5 8.20 7.33 9.00
CA ILE A 5 9.16 8.45 8.96
C ILE A 5 10.41 8.10 9.77
N ARG A 6 10.32 7.20 10.76
CA ARG A 6 11.47 6.70 11.51
C ARG A 6 12.42 5.87 10.64
N ALA A 7 11.93 5.15 9.63
CA ALA A 7 12.76 4.43 8.68
C ALA A 7 13.55 5.41 7.80
N ILE A 8 12.92 6.48 7.30
CA ILE A 8 13.62 7.54 6.55
C ILE A 8 14.65 8.24 7.44
N ALA A 9 14.28 8.61 8.67
CA ALA A 9 15.18 9.24 9.63
C ALA A 9 16.37 8.33 9.97
N LYS A 10 16.14 7.03 10.14
CA LYS A 10 17.18 6.04 10.40
C LYS A 10 18.14 5.90 9.21
N THR A 11 17.62 5.85 7.98
CA THR A 11 18.43 5.80 6.77
C THR A 11 19.28 7.07 6.61
N LEU A 12 18.70 8.25 6.82
CA LEU A 12 19.44 9.52 6.77
C LEU A 12 20.56 9.58 7.83
N MET A 13 20.29 9.09 9.05
CA MET A 13 21.31 9.01 10.11
C MET A 13 22.42 8.01 9.78
N GLN A 14 22.12 6.89 9.13
CA GLN A 14 23.11 5.87 8.72
C GLN A 14 24.00 6.36 7.57
N VAL A 15 23.43 7.06 6.58
CA VAL A 15 24.18 7.69 5.48
C VAL A 15 25.11 8.79 6.02
N ALA A 16 24.64 9.59 6.98
CA ALA A 16 25.46 10.62 7.63
C ALA A 16 26.64 10.03 8.44
N GLN A 17 26.54 8.78 8.88
CA GLN A 17 27.57 8.06 9.64
C GLN A 17 28.44 7.14 8.75
N GLY A 18 28.30 7.22 7.42
CA GLY A 18 29.13 6.46 6.46
C GLY A 18 28.94 4.95 6.51
N SER A 19 27.83 4.46 7.09
CA SER A 19 27.55 3.03 7.20
C SER A 19 26.41 2.65 6.28
N THR A 20 26.70 1.96 5.18
CA THR A 20 25.70 1.34 4.29
C THR A 20 25.12 0.11 4.98
N CYS A 21 23.88 0.18 5.43
CA CYS A 21 23.14 -1.01 5.86
C CYS A 21 22.44 -1.58 4.63
N GLU A 22 22.81 -2.80 4.23
CA GLU A 22 22.00 -3.59 3.30
C GLU A 22 20.61 -3.76 3.94
N LEU A 23 19.58 -3.23 3.29
CA LEU A 23 18.22 -3.70 3.53
C LEU A 23 18.23 -5.21 3.28
N PRO A 24 17.61 -6.05 4.13
CA PRO A 24 17.33 -7.41 3.70
C PRO A 24 16.57 -7.25 2.40
N ALA A 25 17.13 -7.77 1.31
CA ALA A 25 16.43 -7.84 0.06
C ALA A 25 15.07 -8.43 0.41
N TYR A 26 14.00 -7.65 0.25
CA TYR A 26 12.69 -8.23 0.13
C TYR A 26 12.78 -9.04 -1.15
N ILE A 27 13.28 -10.26 -1.03
CA ILE A 27 13.12 -11.31 -2.01
C ILE A 27 11.61 -11.57 -1.97
N ALA A 28 10.88 -10.70 -2.67
CA ALA A 28 9.65 -11.05 -3.29
C ALA A 28 10.00 -12.26 -4.13
N GLU A 29 9.81 -13.46 -3.57
CA GLU A 29 9.39 -14.56 -4.42
C GLU A 29 8.29 -13.97 -5.31
N PRO A 30 8.36 -14.13 -6.64
CA PRO A 30 7.38 -13.54 -7.53
C PRO A 30 6.02 -13.98 -7.02
N VAL A 31 5.30 -13.04 -6.41
CA VAL A 31 4.02 -13.34 -5.79
C VAL A 31 3.14 -13.68 -6.97
N SER A 32 2.90 -14.98 -7.14
CA SER A 32 2.09 -15.55 -8.19
C SER A 32 0.82 -14.73 -8.30
N ASP A 33 0.55 -14.15 -9.48
CA ASP A 33 -0.61 -13.29 -9.80
C ASP A 33 -1.76 -13.56 -8.84
N MET A 34 -1.84 -12.76 -7.76
CA MET A 34 -2.93 -12.89 -6.82
C MET A 34 -4.14 -12.28 -7.51
N ASP A 35 -4.96 -13.11 -8.15
CA ASP A 35 -6.21 -12.68 -8.79
C ASP A 35 -7.27 -12.30 -7.75
N LEU A 36 -6.93 -11.32 -6.92
CA LEU A 36 -7.71 -10.74 -5.85
C LEU A 36 -8.23 -9.37 -6.30
N SER A 37 -9.48 -9.08 -5.97
CA SER A 37 -10.11 -7.78 -6.13
C SER A 37 -10.18 -7.08 -4.78
N VAL A 38 -9.49 -5.94 -4.64
CA VAL A 38 -9.37 -5.19 -3.38
C VAL A 38 -9.96 -3.80 -3.52
N LEU A 39 -10.81 -3.42 -2.56
CA LEU A 39 -11.32 -2.06 -2.42
C LEU A 39 -10.47 -1.30 -1.38
N VAL A 40 -9.92 -0.15 -1.75
CA VAL A 40 -9.09 0.69 -0.86
C VAL A 40 -9.81 2.01 -0.61
N ALA A 41 -10.10 2.32 0.65
CA ALA A 41 -10.65 3.60 1.10
C ALA A 41 -9.57 4.40 1.85
N GLU A 42 -9.12 5.50 1.26
CA GLU A 42 -8.00 6.33 1.76
C GLU A 42 -8.25 7.79 1.35
N ASP A 43 -8.26 8.70 2.33
CA ASP A 43 -8.59 10.11 2.10
C ASP A 43 -7.41 10.91 1.54
N ASN A 44 -6.18 10.51 1.86
CA ASN A 44 -4.99 11.17 1.36
C ASN A 44 -4.65 10.68 -0.06
N PRO A 45 -4.69 11.55 -1.08
CA PRO A 45 -4.43 11.15 -2.47
C PRO A 45 -3.04 10.56 -2.69
N VAL A 46 -2.03 10.97 -1.91
CA VAL A 46 -0.67 10.44 -2.02
C VAL A 46 -0.61 9.01 -1.50
N ASN A 47 -1.18 8.76 -0.32
CA ASN A 47 -1.23 7.41 0.26
C ASN A 47 -2.01 6.47 -0.65
N ARG A 48 -3.12 6.95 -1.22
CA ARG A 48 -4.03 6.17 -2.07
C ARG A 48 -3.34 5.66 -3.34
N GLU A 49 -2.58 6.52 -4.02
CA GLU A 49 -1.85 6.12 -5.22
C GLU A 49 -0.68 5.16 -4.90
N ILE A 50 0.06 5.42 -3.83
CA ILE A 50 1.16 4.52 -3.44
C ILE A 50 0.62 3.14 -3.03
N LEU A 51 -0.50 3.05 -2.31
CA LEU A 51 -1.14 1.78 -1.97
C LEU A 51 -1.57 1.02 -3.23
N LYS A 52 -2.15 1.73 -4.21
CA LYS A 52 -2.53 1.15 -5.49
C LYS A 52 -1.31 0.58 -6.22
N GLU A 53 -0.25 1.37 -6.40
CA GLU A 53 0.96 0.92 -7.10
C GLU A 53 1.57 -0.34 -6.46
N GLN A 54 1.60 -0.38 -5.11
CA GLN A 54 2.12 -1.54 -4.38
C GLN A 54 1.25 -2.79 -4.56
N LEU A 55 -0.08 -2.65 -4.53
CA LEU A 55 -1.00 -3.77 -4.70
C LEU A 55 -1.03 -4.27 -6.15
N GLU A 56 -1.03 -3.37 -7.12
CA GLU A 56 -0.95 -3.71 -8.55
C GLU A 56 0.37 -4.42 -8.89
N ALA A 57 1.49 -4.01 -8.28
CA ALA A 57 2.78 -4.71 -8.42
C ALA A 57 2.77 -6.15 -7.89
N LEU A 58 1.78 -6.51 -7.05
CA LEU A 58 1.55 -7.87 -6.53
C LEU A 58 0.52 -8.65 -7.37
N GLY A 59 0.07 -8.10 -8.50
CA GLY A 59 -0.94 -8.72 -9.38
C GLY A 59 -2.39 -8.53 -8.91
N VAL A 60 -2.63 -7.70 -7.89
CA VAL A 60 -3.96 -7.46 -7.31
C VAL A 60 -4.74 -6.44 -8.15
N ARG A 61 -6.02 -6.70 -8.38
CA ARG A 61 -6.95 -5.74 -8.99
C ARG A 61 -7.43 -4.76 -7.92
N VAL A 62 -7.14 -3.47 -8.09
CA VAL A 62 -7.42 -2.44 -7.09
C VAL A 62 -8.54 -1.52 -7.55
N THR A 63 -9.53 -1.31 -6.68
CA THR A 63 -10.53 -0.27 -6.81
C THR A 63 -10.33 0.75 -5.70
N LEU A 64 -10.17 2.02 -6.07
CA LEU A 64 -9.92 3.11 -5.12
C LEU A 64 -11.22 3.81 -4.72
N ALA A 65 -11.26 4.30 -3.48
CA ALA A 65 -12.24 5.20 -2.92
C ALA A 65 -11.56 6.29 -2.09
N GLN A 66 -12.04 7.52 -2.20
CA GLN A 66 -11.48 8.69 -1.51
C GLN A 66 -12.04 8.87 -0.09
N ASP A 67 -13.11 8.15 0.26
CA ASP A 67 -13.73 8.18 1.58
C ASP A 67 -14.60 6.93 1.79
N GLY A 68 -15.19 6.82 3.00
CA GLY A 68 -16.04 5.69 3.36
C GLY A 68 -17.39 5.63 2.65
N GLU A 69 -17.95 6.77 2.24
CA GLU A 69 -19.23 6.81 1.52
C GLU A 69 -19.07 6.28 0.10
N GLU A 70 -18.03 6.74 -0.59
CA GLU A 70 -17.66 6.27 -1.91
C GLU A 70 -17.26 4.79 -1.89
N ALA A 71 -16.55 4.34 -0.84
CA ALA A 71 -16.22 2.93 -0.65
C ALA A 71 -17.48 2.08 -0.48
N LEU A 72 -18.43 2.53 0.34
CA LEU A 72 -19.70 1.82 0.54
C LEU A 72 -20.52 1.71 -0.74
N LEU A 73 -20.52 2.77 -1.58
CA LEU A 73 -21.18 2.73 -2.88
C LEU A 73 -20.55 1.67 -3.78
N ARG A 74 -19.23 1.69 -3.93
CA ARG A 74 -18.51 0.71 -4.76
C ARG A 74 -18.67 -0.72 -4.27
N TRP A 75 -18.67 -0.93 -2.95
CA TRP A 75 -18.89 -2.25 -2.36
C TRP A 75 -20.28 -2.82 -2.68
N LYS A 76 -21.28 -1.97 -2.92
CA LYS A 76 -22.61 -2.43 -3.36
C LYS A 76 -22.66 -2.77 -4.85
N GLU A 77 -21.76 -2.22 -5.66
CA GLU A 77 -21.74 -2.41 -7.12
C GLU A 77 -20.90 -3.62 -7.56
N ALA A 78 -19.93 -4.04 -6.75
CA ALA A 78 -19.02 -5.14 -7.07
C ALA A 78 -18.65 -5.97 -5.84
N SER A 79 -18.20 -7.21 -6.08
CA SER A 79 -17.62 -8.07 -5.04
C SER A 79 -16.12 -7.83 -4.93
N PHE A 80 -15.64 -7.83 -3.68
CA PHE A 80 -14.24 -7.67 -3.32
C PHE A 80 -13.84 -8.78 -2.36
N ASP A 81 -12.62 -9.28 -2.50
CA ASP A 81 -12.03 -10.28 -1.62
C ASP A 81 -11.54 -9.65 -0.31
N LEU A 82 -11.17 -8.37 -0.36
CA LEU A 82 -10.69 -7.60 0.78
C LEU A 82 -11.07 -6.13 0.64
N VAL A 83 -11.38 -5.50 1.77
CA VAL A 83 -11.50 -4.04 1.90
C VAL A 83 -10.39 -3.56 2.82
N ILE A 84 -9.60 -2.58 2.35
CA ILE A 84 -8.59 -1.87 3.13
C ILE A 84 -9.12 -0.47 3.38
N THR A 85 -9.26 -0.08 4.64
CA THR A 85 -9.71 1.26 5.03
C THR A 85 -8.67 1.89 5.93
N ASP A 86 -8.34 3.16 5.71
CA ASP A 86 -7.64 3.93 6.72
C ASP A 86 -8.59 4.29 7.87
N VAL A 87 -8.05 4.37 9.09
CA VAL A 87 -8.79 4.79 10.29
C VAL A 87 -8.12 6.04 10.83
N ASN A 88 -8.82 7.17 10.70
CA ASN A 88 -8.51 8.40 11.41
C ASN A 88 -9.06 8.38 12.84
#